data_AF-A0AA96XLF1-F1
#
_entry.id   AF-A0AA96XLF1-F1
#
_cell.length_a   1.000
_cell.length_b   1.000
_cell.length_c   1.000
_cell.angle_alpha   90.00
_cell.angle_beta   90.00
_cell.angle_gamma   90.00
#
_symmetry.space_group_name_H-M   'P 1'
#
loop_
_entity.id
_entity.type
_entity.pdbx_description
1 polymer ?
#
loop_
_entity_poly.entity_id
_entity_poly.type
_entity_poly.pdbx_seq_one_letter_code
_entity_poly.pdbx_strand_id
1 'polypeptide(L)'
;MMLVTQTVTGGAHAETPDEVATTLAAIDAVLAPTGARRVDASRSSTERMGGTLCSATTREPGAWNRDFLCDATTPVGRWTLQNLRADGGQRVSANLEVRRFTSTERGQSAKDTALERYGGEYASLDEGAISWCFLDVSWTEEVVFSLWYGCGISLPHVKALQSVRAELLKVGKPFRETGVVGVAGTHSGWSYLLDAEGRKSAPLVDEARFRHFLKVVDVAADDVLWLRERPQSRALGAKLDKLPATATCVPLVFTPPSRAQEMKGWVRVKFNGREGWVKQRYVAEQPASECSPRQ
;
A
#
# COMPACT_ATOMS: atom_id res chain seq x y z
N MET A 1 -47.88 -17.57 26.10
CA MET A 1 -47.30 -16.45 25.36
C MET A 1 -45.82 -16.38 25.74
N MET A 2 -44.96 -17.11 25.04
CA MET A 2 -43.52 -17.21 25.35
C MET A 2 -42.76 -16.17 24.53
N LEU A 3 -42.04 -15.27 25.21
CA LEU A 3 -41.06 -14.38 24.60
C LEU A 3 -39.86 -15.21 24.13
N VAL A 4 -39.56 -15.14 22.83
CA VAL A 4 -38.30 -15.62 22.26
C VAL A 4 -37.33 -14.44 22.25
N THR A 5 -36.39 -14.44 23.19
CA THR A 5 -35.18 -13.59 23.13
C THR A 5 -34.23 -14.16 22.08
N GLN A 6 -34.04 -13.43 20.98
CA GLN A 6 -32.98 -13.71 20.02
C GLN A 6 -31.66 -13.11 20.54
N THR A 7 -30.74 -13.97 20.93
CA THR A 7 -29.32 -13.63 21.10
C THR A 7 -28.68 -13.44 19.73
N VAL A 8 -28.27 -12.22 19.41
CA VAL A 8 -27.39 -11.92 18.28
C VAL A 8 -25.98 -12.33 18.68
N THR A 9 -25.50 -13.46 18.15
CA THR A 9 -24.10 -13.84 18.21
C THR A 9 -23.33 -13.01 17.17
N GLY A 10 -22.55 -12.04 17.65
CA GLY A 10 -21.50 -11.40 16.85
C GLY A 10 -20.41 -12.44 16.54
N GLY A 11 -20.27 -12.79 15.27
CA GLY A 11 -19.22 -13.67 14.79
C GLY A 11 -17.87 -12.95 14.86
N ALA A 12 -17.08 -13.29 15.87
CA ALA A 12 -15.64 -13.13 15.83
C ALA A 12 -15.10 -14.20 14.86
N HIS A 13 -14.98 -13.87 13.57
CA HIS A 13 -14.15 -14.65 12.66
C HIS A 13 -12.69 -14.34 12.99
N ALA A 14 -12.13 -15.11 13.91
CA ALA A 14 -10.69 -15.23 14.05
C ALA A 14 -10.16 -15.95 12.81
N GLU A 15 -9.52 -15.25 11.88
CA GLU A 15 -8.69 -15.88 10.84
C GLU A 15 -7.43 -16.46 11.52
N THR A 16 -7.46 -17.78 11.71
CA THR A 16 -6.57 -18.52 12.60
C THR A 16 -5.13 -18.70 12.05
N PRO A 17 -4.13 -18.93 12.94
CA PRO A 17 -2.76 -19.34 12.60
C PRO A 17 -2.60 -20.43 11.52
N ASP A 18 -3.65 -21.19 11.28
CA ASP A 18 -3.73 -22.28 10.30
C ASP A 18 -3.64 -21.80 8.85
N GLU A 19 -4.23 -20.64 8.50
CA GLU A 19 -4.15 -20.10 7.13
C GLU A 19 -2.73 -19.66 6.78
N VAL A 20 -2.02 -19.07 7.75
CA VAL A 20 -0.60 -18.69 7.58
C VAL A 20 0.24 -19.95 7.34
N ALA A 21 0.07 -20.99 8.15
CA ALA A 21 0.81 -22.24 8.00
C ALA A 21 0.52 -22.91 6.64
N THR A 22 -0.74 -22.94 6.24
CA THR A 22 -1.19 -23.51 4.96
C THR A 22 -0.63 -22.73 3.76
N THR A 23 -0.70 -21.40 3.79
CA THR A 23 -0.14 -20.53 2.74
C THR A 23 1.36 -20.76 2.60
N LEU A 24 2.06 -20.81 3.73
CA LEU A 24 3.50 -21.03 3.75
C LEU A 24 3.90 -22.42 3.23
N ALA A 25 3.10 -23.46 3.50
CA ALA A 25 3.31 -24.79 2.94
C ALA A 25 3.08 -24.82 1.41
N ALA A 26 2.09 -24.09 0.91
CA ALA A 26 1.85 -23.95 -0.53
C ALA A 26 3.02 -23.24 -1.23
N ILE A 27 3.58 -22.20 -0.60
CA ILE A 27 4.80 -21.53 -1.09
C ILE A 27 5.97 -22.51 -1.15
N ASP A 28 6.18 -23.34 -0.12
CA ASP A 28 7.23 -24.34 -0.13
C ASP A 28 7.06 -25.34 -1.29
N ALA A 29 5.83 -25.78 -1.58
CA ALA A 29 5.54 -26.67 -2.71
C ALA A 29 5.85 -26.01 -4.08
N VAL A 30 5.59 -24.71 -4.22
CA VAL A 30 5.95 -23.93 -5.43
C VAL A 30 7.47 -23.79 -5.60
N LEU A 31 8.21 -23.64 -4.49
CA LEU A 31 9.67 -23.47 -4.51
C LEU A 31 10.42 -24.79 -4.69
N ALA A 32 9.85 -25.92 -4.24
CA ALA A 32 10.46 -27.25 -4.31
C ALA A 32 11.04 -27.61 -5.70
N PRO A 33 10.31 -27.45 -6.84
CA PRO A 33 10.86 -27.79 -8.15
C PRO A 33 11.95 -26.84 -8.65
N THR A 34 12.11 -25.65 -8.04
CA THR A 34 13.09 -24.65 -8.49
C THR A 34 14.44 -24.77 -7.75
N GLY A 35 14.57 -25.67 -6.78
CA GLY A 35 15.73 -25.74 -5.88
C GLY A 35 15.82 -24.58 -4.88
N ALA A 36 14.81 -23.70 -4.89
CA ALA A 36 14.69 -22.62 -3.93
C ALA A 36 14.17 -23.17 -2.60
N ARG A 37 14.51 -22.48 -1.51
CA ARG A 37 13.98 -22.84 -0.20
C ARG A 37 13.68 -21.61 0.63
N ARG A 38 12.62 -21.75 1.43
CA ARG A 38 12.31 -20.84 2.51
C ARG A 38 13.22 -21.15 3.69
N VAL A 39 13.90 -20.14 4.23
CA VAL A 39 14.65 -20.23 5.49
C VAL A 39 14.10 -19.24 6.50
N ASP A 40 14.02 -19.66 7.76
CA ASP A 40 13.63 -18.76 8.86
C ASP A 40 14.72 -17.71 9.06
N ALA A 41 14.36 -16.44 8.90
CA ALA A 41 15.23 -15.31 9.07
C ALA A 41 14.98 -14.68 10.45
N SER A 42 15.24 -15.43 11.52
CA SER A 42 15.19 -14.87 12.87
C SER A 42 16.34 -13.87 13.07
N ARG A 43 15.99 -12.59 13.22
CA ARG A 43 16.84 -11.42 13.56
C ARG A 43 18.03 -11.06 12.67
N SER A 44 18.44 -11.84 11.66
CA SER A 44 19.59 -11.48 10.82
C SER A 44 19.21 -10.52 9.67
N SER A 45 19.65 -9.26 9.80
CA SER A 45 19.48 -8.18 8.82
C SER A 45 20.75 -7.85 8.02
N THR A 46 21.71 -8.76 7.90
CA THR A 46 23.06 -8.39 7.41
C THR A 46 23.49 -8.95 6.05
N GLU A 47 22.68 -9.73 5.33
CA GLU A 47 23.08 -10.21 3.99
C GLU A 47 22.39 -9.46 2.83
N ARG A 48 22.98 -8.29 2.52
CA ARG A 48 23.16 -7.65 1.20
C ARG A 48 21.97 -7.37 0.28
N MET A 49 20.72 -7.68 0.61
CA MET A 49 19.57 -7.09 -0.08
C MET A 49 18.47 -6.72 0.90
N GLY A 50 18.39 -5.41 1.18
CA GLY A 50 17.32 -4.62 1.80
C GLY A 50 16.56 -5.18 3.00
N GLY A 51 15.91 -4.27 3.73
CA GLY A 51 15.05 -4.69 4.83
C GLY A 51 13.75 -5.30 4.29
N THR A 52 12.96 -5.91 5.16
CA THR A 52 11.56 -6.26 4.85
C THR A 52 10.73 -4.99 4.67
N LEU A 53 9.44 -5.14 4.32
CA LEU A 53 8.50 -4.01 4.26
C LEU A 53 8.69 -3.06 5.46
N CYS A 54 8.65 -3.59 6.68
CA CYS A 54 8.72 -2.76 7.89
C CYS A 54 10.12 -2.52 8.46
N SER A 55 11.18 -3.05 7.84
CA SER A 55 12.56 -2.87 8.30
C SER A 55 13.51 -2.29 7.24
N ALA A 56 12.98 -1.93 6.07
CA ALA A 56 13.75 -1.32 5.00
C ALA A 56 14.26 0.08 5.33
N THR A 57 15.41 0.41 4.74
CA THR A 57 16.06 1.71 4.94
C THR A 57 15.35 2.82 4.18
N THR A 58 15.56 4.07 4.60
CA THR A 58 14.93 5.27 4.03
C THR A 58 15.30 5.60 2.59
N ARG A 59 16.22 4.84 1.97
CA ARG A 59 16.70 5.06 0.60
C ARG A 59 15.95 4.24 -0.47
N GLU A 60 15.02 3.37 -0.08
CA GLU A 60 14.25 2.57 -1.04
C GLU A 60 12.96 3.28 -1.50
N PRO A 61 12.55 3.10 -2.77
CA PRO A 61 11.22 3.50 -3.25
C PRO A 61 10.08 3.04 -2.34
N GLY A 62 9.14 3.94 -2.11
CA GLY A 62 7.99 3.69 -1.23
C GLY A 62 8.36 3.44 0.23
N ALA A 63 9.65 3.51 0.63
CA ALA A 63 10.07 3.28 2.01
C ALA A 63 9.32 4.17 2.99
N TRP A 64 8.96 5.39 2.57
CA TRP A 64 8.31 6.37 3.42
C TRP A 64 6.84 5.98 3.67
N ASN A 65 6.24 5.27 2.72
CA ASN A 65 4.83 4.90 2.71
C ASN A 65 4.53 3.57 3.40
N ARG A 66 5.45 2.99 4.15
CA ARG A 66 5.23 1.69 4.78
C ARG A 66 4.61 1.81 6.17
N ASP A 67 4.65 3.00 6.77
CA ASP A 67 4.19 3.25 8.15
C ASP A 67 2.72 2.87 8.35
N PHE A 68 1.82 3.15 7.40
CA PHE A 68 0.40 2.83 7.57
C PHE A 68 0.11 1.31 7.63
N LEU A 69 0.90 0.48 6.95
CA LEU A 69 0.81 -0.98 7.07
C LEU A 69 1.57 -1.47 8.31
N CYS A 70 2.73 -0.89 8.59
CA CYS A 70 3.61 -1.33 9.67
C CYS A 70 3.10 -0.97 11.06
N ASP A 71 2.56 0.23 11.25
CA ASP A 71 2.00 0.72 12.51
C ASP A 71 0.66 0.06 12.84
N ALA A 72 -0.04 -0.43 11.80
CA ALA A 72 -1.29 -1.16 11.94
C ALA A 72 -1.09 -2.65 12.25
N THR A 73 0.15 -3.18 12.23
CA THR A 73 0.40 -4.62 12.26
C THR A 73 1.54 -5.04 13.21
N THR A 74 1.49 -6.28 13.70
CA THR A 74 2.57 -6.92 14.47
C THR A 74 3.23 -8.04 13.66
N PRO A 75 4.56 -8.23 13.79
CA PRO A 75 5.25 -9.28 13.05
C PRO A 75 4.82 -10.67 13.51
N VAL A 76 4.47 -11.54 12.55
CA VAL A 76 4.21 -12.96 12.79
C VAL A 76 5.47 -13.77 12.49
N GLY A 77 6.12 -13.47 11.36
CA GLY A 77 7.35 -14.14 10.97
C GLY A 77 7.99 -13.51 9.74
N ARG A 78 9.25 -13.89 9.52
CA ARG A 78 10.05 -13.48 8.37
C ARG A 78 10.78 -14.68 7.81
N TRP A 79 10.72 -14.82 6.49
CA TRP A 79 11.45 -15.84 5.77
C TRP A 79 12.25 -15.25 4.62
N THR A 80 13.43 -15.81 4.41
CA THR A 80 14.21 -15.53 3.21
C THR A 80 13.96 -16.65 2.21
N LEU A 81 13.49 -16.30 1.01
CA LEU A 81 13.37 -17.18 -0.12
C LEU A 81 14.73 -17.20 -0.83
N GLN A 82 15.56 -18.18 -0.51
CA GLN A 82 16.91 -18.31 -1.04
C GLN A 82 16.94 -19.17 -2.31
N ASN A 83 18.00 -18.98 -3.10
CA ASN A 83 18.32 -19.80 -4.26
C ASN A 83 17.19 -19.84 -5.30
N LEU A 84 16.64 -18.67 -5.66
CA LEU A 84 15.54 -18.54 -6.63
C LEU A 84 15.94 -18.90 -8.10
N ARG A 85 16.93 -19.78 -8.33
CA ARG A 85 17.37 -20.29 -9.65
C ARG A 85 17.41 -21.80 -9.71
N ALA A 86 17.06 -22.33 -10.89
CA ALA A 86 17.34 -23.71 -11.29
C ALA A 86 18.74 -23.89 -11.95
N ASP A 87 19.40 -22.82 -12.42
CA ASP A 87 20.58 -22.86 -13.31
C ASP A 87 21.93 -22.43 -12.66
N GLY A 88 21.97 -22.13 -11.35
CA GLY A 88 23.24 -21.91 -10.62
C GLY A 88 23.93 -20.54 -10.82
N GLY A 89 23.30 -19.56 -11.48
CA GLY A 89 23.83 -18.19 -11.58
C GLY A 89 23.83 -17.41 -10.25
N GLN A 90 24.13 -16.09 -10.27
CA GLN A 90 24.19 -15.26 -9.04
C GLN A 90 22.96 -15.47 -8.14
N ARG A 91 23.21 -15.68 -6.84
CA ARG A 91 22.17 -15.93 -5.83
C ARG A 91 21.33 -14.66 -5.64
N VAL A 92 20.05 -14.73 -5.98
CA VAL A 92 19.05 -13.73 -5.60
C VAL A 92 18.22 -14.30 -4.44
N SER A 93 18.03 -13.49 -3.40
CA SER A 93 17.09 -13.74 -2.32
C SER A 93 15.92 -12.77 -2.38
N ALA A 94 14.75 -13.23 -1.93
CA ALA A 94 13.61 -12.38 -1.60
C ALA A 94 13.26 -12.56 -0.13
N ASN A 95 12.65 -11.55 0.49
CA ASN A 95 12.19 -11.59 1.87
C ASN A 95 10.65 -11.63 1.87
N LEU A 96 10.07 -12.68 2.44
CA LEU A 96 8.66 -12.76 2.76
C LEU A 96 8.46 -12.36 4.22
N GLU A 97 7.75 -11.27 4.47
CA GLU A 97 7.34 -10.85 5.81
C GLU A 97 5.83 -11.03 5.96
N VAL A 98 5.43 -11.69 7.04
CA VAL A 98 4.03 -11.92 7.40
C VAL A 98 3.74 -11.18 8.70
N ARG A 99 2.68 -10.39 8.69
CA ARG A 99 2.28 -9.57 9.83
C ARG A 99 0.77 -9.69 10.06
N ARG A 100 0.34 -9.55 11.30
CA ARG A 100 -1.08 -9.57 11.68
C ARG A 100 -1.56 -8.16 11.98
N PHE A 101 -2.73 -7.78 11.52
CA PHE A 101 -3.37 -6.52 11.90
C PHE A 101 -3.63 -6.49 13.41
N THR A 102 -3.36 -5.34 14.02
CA THR A 102 -3.55 -5.12 15.46
C THR A 102 -5.02 -5.07 15.87
N SER A 103 -5.90 -4.71 14.93
CA SER A 103 -7.36 -4.79 15.04
C SER A 103 -7.99 -4.79 13.65
N THR A 104 -9.25 -5.23 13.56
CA THR A 104 -10.04 -5.16 12.32
C THR A 104 -10.14 -3.72 11.79
N GLU A 105 -10.40 -2.74 12.66
CA GLU A 105 -10.50 -1.32 12.30
C GLU A 105 -9.18 -0.78 11.71
N ARG A 106 -8.05 -1.06 12.37
CA ARG A 106 -6.74 -0.65 11.86
C ARG A 106 -6.37 -1.35 10.56
N GLY A 107 -6.74 -2.62 10.41
CA GLY A 107 -6.56 -3.37 9.17
C GLY A 107 -7.39 -2.79 8.03
N GLN A 108 -8.65 -2.41 8.29
CA GLN A 108 -9.48 -1.72 7.30
C GLN A 108 -8.89 -0.36 6.93
N SER A 109 -8.48 0.46 7.89
CA SER A 109 -7.86 1.77 7.64
C SER A 109 -6.56 1.67 6.84
N ALA A 110 -5.72 0.68 7.15
CA ALA A 110 -4.48 0.44 6.42
C ALA A 110 -4.73 -0.03 4.98
N LYS A 111 -5.71 -0.92 4.77
CA LYS A 111 -6.14 -1.37 3.43
C LYS A 111 -6.81 -0.24 2.63
N ASP A 112 -7.64 0.57 3.28
CA ASP A 112 -8.18 1.79 2.70
C ASP A 112 -7.04 2.67 2.20
N THR A 113 -6.12 3.04 3.09
CA THR A 113 -4.95 3.87 2.74
C THR A 113 -4.11 3.26 1.61
N ALA A 114 -3.93 1.94 1.59
CA ALA A 114 -3.23 1.24 0.51
C ALA A 114 -3.93 1.45 -0.83
N LEU A 115 -5.26 1.30 -0.87
CA LEU A 115 -6.05 1.51 -2.08
C LEU A 115 -6.06 2.96 -2.54
N GLU A 116 -6.17 3.92 -1.62
CA GLU A 116 -6.15 5.35 -1.97
C GLU A 116 -4.79 5.76 -2.58
N ARG A 117 -3.70 5.26 -1.99
CA ARG A 117 -2.33 5.61 -2.39
C ARG A 117 -1.84 4.83 -3.60
N TYR A 118 -2.12 3.53 -3.67
CA TYR A 118 -1.61 2.65 -4.71
C TYR A 118 -2.59 2.41 -5.86
N GLY A 119 -3.88 2.64 -5.64
CA GLY A 119 -4.92 2.56 -6.66
C GLY A 119 -5.05 3.83 -7.50
N GLY A 120 -3.99 4.64 -7.59
CA GLY A 120 -3.94 5.87 -8.37
C GLY A 120 -3.21 5.71 -9.70
N GLU A 121 -3.55 6.55 -10.68
CA GLU A 121 -2.92 6.54 -12.00
C GLU A 121 -1.44 6.93 -11.94
N TYR A 122 -1.05 7.80 -11.00
CA TYR A 122 0.30 8.36 -10.88
C TYR A 122 0.75 8.48 -9.42
N ALA A 123 1.09 7.37 -8.78
CA ALA A 123 1.88 7.41 -7.54
C ALA A 123 3.37 7.57 -7.93
N SER A 124 4.04 8.63 -7.50
CA SER A 124 5.50 8.74 -7.63
C SER A 124 6.21 7.89 -6.56
N LEU A 125 7.52 7.67 -6.71
CA LEU A 125 8.34 6.90 -5.74
C LEU A 125 8.21 7.45 -4.31
N ASP A 126 8.01 8.76 -4.20
CA ASP A 126 7.86 9.48 -2.93
C ASP A 126 6.44 9.35 -2.34
N GLU A 127 5.43 9.15 -3.20
CA GLU A 127 4.01 9.08 -2.83
C GLU A 127 3.51 7.65 -2.60
N GLY A 128 4.37 6.66 -2.85
CA GLY A 128 4.08 5.27 -2.55
C GLY A 128 4.22 4.35 -3.74
N ALA A 129 4.72 4.79 -4.89
CA ALA A 129 5.02 3.85 -5.95
C ALA A 129 5.89 2.71 -5.42
N ILE A 130 5.32 1.53 -5.54
CA ILE A 130 6.07 0.31 -5.33
C ILE A 130 6.78 0.04 -6.65
N SER A 131 8.11 0.17 -6.65
CA SER A 131 8.91 -0.24 -7.80
C SER A 131 8.98 -1.76 -7.87
N TRP A 132 9.04 -2.30 -9.10
CA TRP A 132 9.30 -3.71 -9.45
C TRP A 132 10.28 -4.35 -8.51
N CYS A 133 11.38 -3.67 -8.24
CA CYS A 133 12.43 -4.30 -7.51
C CYS A 133 11.98 -4.69 -6.10
N PHE A 134 11.03 -3.97 -5.49
CA PHE A 134 11.01 -3.88 -4.03
C PHE A 134 9.86 -4.59 -3.36
N LEU A 135 8.64 -4.67 -3.89
CA LEU A 135 7.53 -5.11 -3.04
C LEU A 135 6.27 -5.58 -3.80
N ASP A 136 5.68 -6.67 -3.32
CA ASP A 136 4.27 -7.00 -3.50
C ASP A 136 3.61 -7.08 -2.13
N VAL A 137 2.38 -6.58 -2.02
CA VAL A 137 1.58 -6.67 -0.80
C VAL A 137 0.27 -7.37 -1.13
N SER A 138 -0.11 -8.35 -0.32
CA SER A 138 -1.41 -9.02 -0.40
C SER A 138 -1.95 -9.24 1.01
N TRP A 139 -3.25 -9.41 1.15
CA TRP A 139 -3.87 -9.43 2.47
C TRP A 139 -5.08 -10.36 2.55
N THR A 140 -5.36 -10.78 3.78
CA THR A 140 -6.62 -11.40 4.21
C THR A 140 -7.42 -10.39 5.05
N GLU A 141 -8.38 -10.86 5.85
CA GLU A 141 -9.02 -10.01 6.86
C GLU A 141 -8.03 -9.61 7.97
N GLU A 142 -7.23 -10.56 8.44
CA GLU A 142 -6.34 -10.38 9.60
C GLU A 142 -4.84 -10.30 9.29
N VAL A 143 -4.41 -10.82 8.15
CA VAL A 143 -2.98 -10.98 7.84
C VAL A 143 -2.60 -10.15 6.62
N VAL A 144 -1.40 -9.59 6.65
CA VAL A 144 -0.74 -9.00 5.49
C VAL A 144 0.54 -9.75 5.17
N PHE A 145 0.69 -10.08 3.90
CA PHE A 145 1.89 -10.67 3.32
C PHE A 145 2.61 -9.61 2.50
N SER A 146 3.92 -9.50 2.71
CA SER A 146 4.78 -8.62 1.93
C SER A 146 5.97 -9.40 1.37
N LEU A 147 6.11 -9.37 0.05
CA LEU A 147 7.20 -10.03 -0.67
C LEU A 147 8.14 -8.95 -1.19
N TRP A 148 9.32 -8.84 -0.57
CA TRP A 148 10.33 -7.85 -0.91
C TRP A 148 11.52 -8.47 -1.64
N TYR A 149 12.03 -7.82 -2.68
CA TYR A 149 13.19 -8.30 -3.45
C TYR A 149 14.07 -7.13 -3.96
N GLY A 150 15.02 -7.36 -4.87
CA GLY A 150 15.93 -6.32 -5.39
C GLY A 150 15.93 -6.18 -6.92
N CYS A 151 16.48 -5.07 -7.43
CA CYS A 151 16.46 -4.71 -8.86
C CYS A 151 17.35 -5.58 -9.76
N GLY A 152 18.34 -6.28 -9.20
CA GLY A 152 19.27 -7.13 -9.95
C GLY A 152 18.73 -8.51 -10.32
N ILE A 153 17.41 -8.66 -10.44
CA ILE A 153 16.74 -9.95 -10.57
C ILE A 153 16.56 -10.32 -12.06
N SER A 154 16.99 -11.53 -12.45
CA SER A 154 16.83 -11.99 -13.84
C SER A 154 15.40 -12.48 -14.13
N LEU A 155 15.01 -12.54 -15.41
CA LEU A 155 13.67 -12.96 -15.83
C LEU A 155 13.21 -14.32 -15.25
N PRO A 156 14.04 -15.39 -15.21
CA PRO A 156 13.67 -16.64 -14.53
C PRO A 156 13.29 -16.46 -13.06
N HIS A 157 14.01 -15.62 -12.32
CA HIS A 157 13.69 -15.35 -10.91
C HIS A 157 12.40 -14.53 -10.78
N VAL A 158 12.13 -13.60 -11.70
CA VAL A 158 10.86 -12.88 -11.74
C VAL A 158 9.70 -13.87 -11.90
N LYS A 159 9.84 -14.88 -12.76
CA LYS A 159 8.82 -15.95 -12.92
C LYS A 159 8.64 -16.75 -11.63
N ALA A 160 9.71 -17.09 -10.92
CA ALA A 160 9.61 -17.79 -9.64
C ALA A 160 8.86 -16.94 -8.59
N LEU A 161 9.15 -15.65 -8.50
CA LEU A 161 8.42 -14.74 -7.60
C LEU A 161 6.96 -14.53 -8.02
N GLN A 162 6.66 -14.56 -9.33
CA GLN A 162 5.28 -14.55 -9.82
C GLN A 162 4.50 -15.80 -9.36
N SER A 163 5.13 -16.97 -9.33
CA SER A 163 4.50 -18.18 -8.78
C SER A 163 4.25 -18.06 -7.27
N VAL A 164 5.19 -17.51 -6.51
CA VAL A 164 4.99 -17.23 -5.07
C VAL A 164 3.82 -16.25 -4.88
N ARG A 165 3.76 -15.19 -5.68
CA ARG A 165 2.65 -14.23 -5.66
C ARG A 165 1.32 -14.90 -5.94
N ALA A 166 1.25 -15.80 -6.92
CA ALA A 166 0.02 -16.51 -7.24
C ALA A 166 -0.52 -17.31 -6.03
N GLU A 167 0.34 -17.94 -5.23
CA GLU A 167 -0.10 -18.61 -3.99
C GLU A 167 -0.61 -17.62 -2.94
N LEU A 168 0.05 -16.47 -2.78
CA LEU A 168 -0.40 -15.42 -1.87
C LEU A 168 -1.78 -14.86 -2.25
N LEU A 169 -2.09 -14.75 -3.53
CA LEU A 169 -3.37 -14.22 -4.00
C LEU A 169 -4.53 -15.19 -3.80
N LYS A 170 -4.29 -16.51 -3.80
CA LYS A 170 -5.33 -17.53 -3.55
C LYS A 170 -5.96 -17.43 -2.17
N VAL A 171 -5.20 -16.95 -1.19
CA VAL A 171 -5.70 -16.70 0.17
C VAL A 171 -6.22 -15.28 0.36
N GLY A 172 -6.03 -14.44 -0.66
CA GLY A 172 -6.46 -13.06 -0.67
C GLY A 172 -7.97 -12.94 -0.46
N LYS A 173 -8.36 -12.11 0.51
CA LYS A 173 -9.78 -11.77 0.73
C LYS A 173 -10.06 -10.43 0.08
N PRO A 174 -11.04 -10.34 -0.83
CA PRO A 174 -11.42 -9.08 -1.45
C PRO A 174 -11.67 -8.00 -0.40
N PHE A 175 -11.07 -6.84 -0.61
CA PHE A 175 -11.31 -5.70 0.23
C PHE A 175 -12.66 -5.07 -0.11
N ARG A 176 -13.64 -5.26 0.77
CA ARG A 176 -15.02 -4.79 0.56
C ARG A 176 -15.52 -5.25 -0.83
N GLU A 177 -16.25 -4.40 -1.53
CA GLU A 177 -16.80 -4.69 -2.86
C GLU A 177 -15.81 -4.42 -4.00
N THR A 178 -14.56 -4.05 -3.71
CA THR A 178 -13.60 -3.63 -4.75
C THR A 178 -13.01 -4.81 -5.54
N GLY A 179 -13.11 -6.04 -5.03
CA GLY A 179 -12.44 -7.21 -5.61
C GLY A 179 -10.92 -7.24 -5.39
N VAL A 180 -10.34 -6.21 -4.77
CA VAL A 180 -8.88 -6.06 -4.63
C VAL A 180 -8.37 -6.84 -3.42
N VAL A 181 -7.36 -7.68 -3.65
CA VAL A 181 -6.73 -8.51 -2.61
C VAL A 181 -5.26 -8.15 -2.37
N GLY A 182 -4.72 -7.24 -3.18
CA GLY A 182 -3.31 -6.87 -3.10
C GLY A 182 -2.93 -5.71 -4.02
N VAL A 183 -1.68 -5.31 -3.88
CA VAL A 183 -1.00 -4.32 -4.72
C VAL A 183 0.35 -4.86 -5.15
N ALA A 184 0.67 -4.73 -6.43
CA ALA A 184 1.97 -5.09 -6.98
C ALA A 184 2.68 -3.89 -7.61
N GLY A 185 4.00 -3.81 -7.37
CA GLY A 185 4.86 -2.85 -8.04
C GLY A 185 5.26 -3.24 -9.47
N THR A 186 5.73 -2.28 -10.25
CA THR A 186 6.23 -2.49 -11.63
C THR A 186 7.49 -1.71 -11.96
N HIS A 187 8.07 -2.07 -13.10
CA HIS A 187 9.43 -1.75 -13.53
C HIS A 187 9.67 -0.25 -13.65
N SER A 188 8.64 0.46 -14.06
CA SER A 188 8.64 1.89 -14.27
C SER A 188 8.26 2.68 -13.00
N GLY A 189 8.18 2.01 -11.84
CA GLY A 189 7.81 2.63 -10.57
C GLY A 189 6.31 2.85 -10.43
N TRP A 190 5.46 1.91 -10.87
CA TRP A 190 4.00 2.03 -10.74
C TRP A 190 3.45 0.90 -9.89
N SER A 191 2.42 1.19 -9.11
CA SER A 191 1.62 0.20 -8.41
C SER A 191 0.37 -0.16 -9.24
N TYR A 192 -0.03 -1.42 -9.16
CA TYR A 192 -1.28 -1.93 -9.72
C TYR A 192 -2.06 -2.62 -8.63
N LEU A 193 -3.38 -2.50 -8.68
CA LEU A 193 -4.28 -3.31 -7.88
C LEU A 193 -4.39 -4.70 -8.49
N LEU A 194 -4.47 -5.70 -7.61
CA LEU A 194 -4.61 -7.10 -7.99
C LEU A 194 -5.90 -7.66 -7.42
N ASP A 195 -6.62 -8.42 -8.24
CA ASP A 195 -7.69 -9.31 -7.77
C ASP A 195 -7.16 -10.70 -7.38
N ALA A 196 -8.05 -11.58 -6.94
CA ALA A 196 -7.72 -12.94 -6.51
C ALA A 196 -7.11 -13.80 -7.65
N GLU A 197 -7.40 -13.47 -8.91
CA GLU A 197 -6.82 -14.12 -10.09
C GLU A 197 -5.48 -13.50 -10.51
N GLY A 198 -5.03 -12.44 -9.84
CA GLY A 198 -3.82 -11.70 -10.17
C GLY A 198 -3.94 -10.84 -11.42
N ARG A 199 -5.17 -10.58 -11.89
CA ARG A 199 -5.41 -9.63 -12.96
C ARG A 199 -5.14 -8.22 -12.42
N LYS A 200 -4.46 -7.44 -13.23
CA LYS A 200 -4.20 -6.03 -12.93
C LYS A 200 -5.40 -5.22 -13.36
N SER A 201 -5.94 -4.42 -12.45
CA SER A 201 -6.97 -3.44 -12.77
C SER A 201 -6.37 -2.05 -12.93
N ALA A 202 -7.10 -1.22 -13.67
CA ALA A 202 -6.86 0.21 -13.72
C ALA A 202 -7.00 0.82 -12.30
N PRO A 203 -6.41 2.00 -12.06
CA PRO A 203 -6.66 2.78 -10.86
C PRO A 203 -8.14 2.84 -10.49
N LEU A 204 -8.43 2.90 -9.18
CA LEU A 204 -9.79 3.17 -8.72
C LEU A 204 -10.24 4.54 -9.27
N VAL A 205 -11.52 4.64 -9.63
CA VAL A 205 -12.16 5.93 -9.90
C VAL A 205 -12.02 6.84 -8.68
N ASP A 206 -11.97 8.16 -8.88
CA ASP A 206 -11.69 9.14 -7.81
C ASP A 206 -12.62 8.97 -6.61
N GLU A 207 -13.89 8.66 -6.84
CA GLU A 207 -14.91 8.45 -5.81
C GLU A 207 -14.59 7.23 -4.93
N ALA A 208 -13.99 6.20 -5.52
CA ALA A 208 -13.54 5.01 -4.80
C ALA A 208 -12.14 5.20 -4.19
N ARG A 209 -11.34 6.10 -4.76
CA ARG A 209 -9.95 6.38 -4.35
C ARG A 209 -9.85 7.39 -3.21
N PHE A 210 -10.73 8.38 -3.11
CA PHE A 210 -10.59 9.45 -2.11
C PHE A 210 -11.78 9.45 -1.16
N ARG A 211 -11.55 9.03 0.08
CA ARG A 211 -12.55 9.14 1.15
C ARG A 211 -12.25 10.24 2.17
N HIS A 212 -11.09 10.86 2.03
CA HIS A 212 -10.68 12.00 2.84
C HIS A 212 -10.79 13.27 2.01
N PHE A 213 -11.52 14.24 2.54
CA PHE A 213 -11.74 15.52 1.90
C PHE A 213 -11.16 16.63 2.75
N LEU A 214 -10.76 17.71 2.09
CA LEU A 214 -10.25 18.91 2.72
C LEU A 214 -11.08 20.13 2.32
N LYS A 215 -11.04 21.14 3.17
CA LYS A 215 -11.43 22.51 2.85
C LYS A 215 -10.24 23.45 2.98
N VAL A 216 -10.24 24.51 2.20
CA VAL A 216 -9.26 25.59 2.33
C VAL A 216 -9.57 26.40 3.58
N VAL A 217 -8.53 26.74 4.34
CA VAL A 217 -8.60 27.57 5.56
C VAL A 217 -7.44 28.57 5.56
N ASP A 218 -7.59 29.65 6.34
CA ASP A 218 -6.53 30.65 6.57
C ASP A 218 -5.96 31.30 5.30
N VAL A 219 -6.79 31.39 4.25
CA VAL A 219 -6.53 32.16 3.02
C VAL A 219 -7.51 33.33 3.00
N ALA A 220 -7.01 34.54 2.73
CA ALA A 220 -7.84 35.74 2.65
C ALA A 220 -8.91 35.59 1.55
N ALA A 221 -10.07 36.24 1.72
CA ALA A 221 -11.21 36.08 0.81
C ALA A 221 -10.91 36.52 -0.64
N ASP A 222 -9.92 37.40 -0.82
CA ASP A 222 -9.44 37.92 -2.10
C ASP A 222 -8.14 37.24 -2.60
N ASP A 223 -7.67 36.21 -1.91
CA ASP A 223 -6.47 35.43 -2.27
C ASP A 223 -6.80 33.97 -2.61
N VAL A 224 -5.80 33.22 -3.05
CA VAL A 224 -5.91 31.83 -3.47
C VAL A 224 -4.81 30.96 -2.89
N LEU A 225 -5.16 29.70 -2.63
CA LEU A 225 -4.18 28.66 -2.39
C LEU A 225 -3.72 28.06 -3.72
N TRP A 226 -2.43 28.16 -4.01
CA TRP A 226 -1.88 27.63 -5.25
C TRP A 226 -1.70 26.10 -5.20
N LEU A 227 -2.29 25.41 -6.18
CA LEU A 227 -1.96 24.02 -6.51
C LEU A 227 -0.65 23.99 -7.28
N ARG A 228 0.28 23.10 -6.88
CA ARG A 228 1.63 23.06 -7.45
C ARG A 228 2.01 21.68 -7.97
N GLU A 229 2.89 21.66 -8.96
CA GLU A 229 3.40 20.41 -9.52
C GLU A 229 4.28 19.63 -8.54
N ARG A 230 5.03 20.34 -7.68
CA ARG A 230 5.92 19.75 -6.67
C ARG A 230 5.69 20.35 -5.30
N PRO A 231 6.02 19.64 -4.20
CA PRO A 231 5.90 20.13 -2.82
C PRO A 231 7.01 21.13 -2.47
N GLN A 232 7.21 22.14 -3.31
CA GLN A 232 8.23 23.17 -3.17
C GLN A 232 7.64 24.55 -3.44
N SER A 233 7.99 25.53 -2.60
CA SER A 233 7.48 26.90 -2.71
C SER A 233 8.28 27.78 -3.67
N ARG A 234 9.50 27.35 -4.05
CA ARG A 234 10.40 28.06 -4.98
C ARG A 234 10.17 27.61 -6.43
N ALA A 235 10.78 28.32 -7.37
CA ALA A 235 10.57 28.29 -8.83
C ALA A 235 10.60 26.92 -9.55
N LEU A 236 10.87 25.82 -8.84
CA LEU A 236 10.91 24.45 -9.38
C LEU A 236 9.55 23.73 -9.37
N GLY A 237 8.51 24.29 -8.75
CA GLY A 237 7.14 23.74 -8.81
C GLY A 237 6.21 24.67 -9.59
N ALA A 238 5.86 24.30 -10.82
CA ALA A 238 4.89 25.05 -11.62
C ALA A 238 3.57 25.20 -10.85
N LYS A 239 2.96 26.39 -10.93
CA LYS A 239 1.60 26.62 -10.43
C LYS A 239 0.64 25.96 -11.42
N LEU A 240 -0.08 24.94 -10.98
CA LEU A 240 -0.99 24.15 -11.82
C LEU A 240 -2.40 24.73 -11.84
N ASP A 241 -2.89 25.20 -10.69
CA ASP A 241 -4.23 25.76 -10.53
C ASP A 241 -4.34 26.63 -9.25
N LYS A 242 -5.51 27.24 -9.02
CA LYS A 242 -5.85 28.10 -7.88
C LYS A 242 -7.07 27.55 -7.15
N LEU A 243 -6.91 27.24 -5.88
CA LEU A 243 -8.02 26.91 -5.00
C LEU A 243 -8.51 28.22 -4.33
N PRO A 244 -9.77 28.63 -4.50
CA PRO A 244 -10.31 29.80 -3.80
C PRO A 244 -10.36 29.55 -2.29
N ALA A 245 -10.38 30.62 -1.49
CA ALA A 245 -10.53 30.54 -0.02
C ALA A 245 -11.79 29.77 0.43
N THR A 246 -12.80 29.68 -0.43
CA THR A 246 -14.07 28.97 -0.19
C THR A 246 -14.07 27.52 -0.71
N ALA A 247 -12.95 27.01 -1.22
CA ALA A 247 -12.89 25.66 -1.75
C ALA A 247 -13.16 24.63 -0.63
N THR A 248 -14.14 23.76 -0.86
CA THR A 248 -14.56 22.66 0.01
C THR A 248 -14.56 21.37 -0.79
N CYS A 249 -14.59 20.25 -0.09
CA CYS A 249 -14.66 18.91 -0.67
C CYS A 249 -13.56 18.66 -1.69
N VAL A 250 -12.36 19.14 -1.38
CA VAL A 250 -11.15 18.91 -2.16
C VAL A 250 -10.61 17.53 -1.79
N PRO A 251 -10.60 16.54 -2.70
CA PRO A 251 -10.09 15.22 -2.39
C PRO A 251 -8.61 15.24 -1.97
N LEU A 252 -8.31 14.64 -0.82
CA LEU A 252 -6.95 14.39 -0.36
C LEU A 252 -6.42 13.16 -1.09
N VAL A 253 -5.35 13.36 -1.86
CA VAL A 253 -4.68 12.30 -2.62
C VAL A 253 -3.60 11.64 -1.78
N PHE A 254 -2.84 12.47 -1.05
CA PHE A 254 -1.67 11.98 -0.33
C PHE A 254 -1.27 12.90 0.82
N THR A 255 -1.09 12.30 2.00
CA THR A 255 -0.41 12.94 3.13
C THR A 255 0.97 12.30 3.31
N PRO A 256 2.05 13.09 3.12
CA PRO A 256 3.40 12.63 3.38
C PRO A 256 3.55 12.08 4.80
N PRO A 257 4.26 10.95 4.97
CA PRO A 257 4.59 10.41 6.28
C PRO A 257 5.54 11.35 7.04
N SER A 258 5.56 11.25 8.37
CA SER A 258 6.31 12.19 9.24
C SER A 258 7.81 12.26 8.96
N ARG A 259 8.40 11.15 8.49
CA ARG A 259 9.82 11.04 8.11
C ARG A 259 10.17 11.69 6.77
N ALA A 260 9.18 12.15 6.00
CA ALA A 260 9.36 12.74 4.70
C ALA A 260 9.80 14.21 4.74
N GLN A 261 11.06 14.46 5.10
CA GLN A 261 11.57 15.83 5.33
C GLN A 261 11.31 16.79 4.15
N GLU A 262 11.51 16.34 2.91
CA GLU A 262 11.36 17.18 1.71
C GLU A 262 9.91 17.57 1.40
N MET A 263 8.95 16.75 1.83
CA MET A 263 7.52 16.95 1.61
C MET A 263 6.80 17.48 2.86
N LYS A 264 7.54 17.73 3.94
CA LYS A 264 6.98 18.14 5.23
C LYS A 264 6.13 19.41 5.09
N GLY A 265 4.90 19.34 5.59
CA GLY A 265 3.94 20.45 5.56
C GLY A 265 3.29 20.68 4.20
N TRP A 266 3.34 19.68 3.31
CA TRP A 266 2.57 19.64 2.07
C TRP A 266 1.64 18.45 2.08
N VAL A 267 0.53 18.57 1.36
CA VAL A 267 -0.36 17.46 1.02
C VAL A 267 -0.66 17.52 -0.46
N ARG A 268 -0.89 16.36 -1.09
CA ARG A 268 -1.33 16.30 -2.48
C ARG A 268 -2.85 16.18 -2.50
N VAL A 269 -3.48 16.94 -3.39
CA VAL A 269 -4.92 17.02 -3.55
C VAL A 269 -5.29 16.95 -5.03
N LYS A 270 -6.55 16.61 -5.31
CA LYS A 270 -7.12 16.72 -6.65
C LYS A 270 -8.05 17.92 -6.70
N PHE A 271 -7.90 18.77 -7.71
CA PHE A 271 -8.76 19.94 -7.91
C PHE A 271 -8.93 20.20 -9.40
N ASN A 272 -10.18 20.39 -9.86
CA ASN A 272 -10.51 20.57 -11.28
C ASN A 272 -9.86 19.52 -12.21
N GLY A 273 -9.88 18.25 -11.80
CA GLY A 273 -9.29 17.14 -12.57
C GLY A 273 -7.75 17.09 -12.56
N ARG A 274 -7.07 17.98 -11.85
CA ARG A 274 -5.60 18.01 -11.72
C ARG A 274 -5.17 17.60 -10.33
N GLU A 275 -4.18 16.71 -10.24
CA GLU A 275 -3.53 16.37 -8.97
C GLU A 275 -2.29 17.24 -8.75
N GLY A 276 -2.13 17.79 -7.56
CA GLY A 276 -0.97 18.62 -7.22
C GLY A 276 -0.87 18.90 -5.73
N TRP A 277 0.17 19.63 -5.36
CA TRP A 277 0.59 19.86 -3.98
C TRP A 277 0.11 21.21 -3.46
N VAL A 278 -0.40 21.21 -2.24
CA VAL A 278 -0.78 22.40 -1.48
C VAL A 278 -0.13 22.41 -0.10
N LYS A 279 0.01 23.59 0.49
CA LYS A 279 0.55 23.72 1.85
C LYS A 279 -0.48 23.25 2.86
N GLN A 280 -0.10 22.27 3.69
CA GLN A 280 -0.98 21.64 4.67
C GLN A 280 -1.59 22.65 5.66
N ARG A 281 -0.87 23.71 6.02
CA ARG A 281 -1.36 24.74 6.95
C ARG A 281 -2.59 25.52 6.45
N TYR A 282 -2.90 25.45 5.15
CA TYR A 282 -4.00 26.17 4.52
C TYR A 282 -5.16 25.25 4.15
N VAL A 283 -5.17 24.04 4.70
CA VAL A 283 -6.23 23.07 4.52
C VAL A 283 -6.55 22.39 5.83
N ALA A 284 -7.82 22.06 6.03
CA ALA A 284 -8.30 21.30 7.17
C ALA A 284 -9.14 20.13 6.69
N GLU A 285 -9.17 19.04 7.47
CA GLU A 285 -10.05 17.90 7.19
C GLU A 285 -11.51 18.35 7.14
N GLN A 286 -12.24 17.77 6.19
CA GLN A 286 -13.67 17.96 6.01
C GLN A 286 -14.37 16.60 6.05
N PRO A 287 -15.47 16.46 6.82
CA PRO A 287 -16.21 15.21 6.88
C PRO A 287 -16.72 14.78 5.51
N ALA A 288 -16.50 13.52 5.15
CA ALA A 288 -16.97 12.96 3.88
C ALA A 288 -18.50 13.06 3.71
N SER A 289 -19.26 13.03 4.81
CA SER A 289 -20.72 13.21 4.80
C SER A 289 -21.16 14.56 4.23
N GLU A 290 -20.33 15.60 4.33
CA GLU A 290 -20.59 16.93 3.79
C GLU A 290 -20.18 17.05 2.30
N CYS A 291 -19.49 16.04 1.77
CA CYS A 291 -18.87 16.05 0.45
C CYS A 291 -19.48 15.05 -0.53
N SER A 292 -20.64 14.47 -0.17
CA SER A 292 -21.29 13.46 -0.99
C SER A 292 -21.43 13.91 -2.45
N PRO A 293 -21.14 13.01 -3.41
CA PRO A 293 -21.55 13.23 -4.78
C PRO A 293 -23.08 13.23 -4.77
N ARG A 294 -23.70 14.21 -5.42
CA ARG A 294 -25.14 14.12 -5.69
C ARG A 294 -25.41 12.77 -6.36
N GLN A 295 -26.29 11.97 -5.77
CA GLN A 295 -26.91 10.81 -6.41
C GLN A 295 -27.56 11.25 -7.74
#